data_AF-A0A9N8PTB6-F1
#
_entry.id   AF-A0A9N8PTB6-F1
#
_cell.length_a   1.000
_cell.length_b   1.000
_cell.length_c   1.000
_cell.angle_alpha   90.00
_cell.angle_beta   90.00
_cell.angle_gamma   90.00
#
_symmetry.space_group_name_H-M   'P 1'
#
loop_
_entity.id
_entity.type
_entity.pdbx_description
1 polymer ?
#
loop_
_entity_poly.entity_id
_entity_poly.type
_entity_poly.pdbx_seq_one_letter_code
_entity_poly.pdbx_strand_id
1 'polypeptide(L)' 'MVANQVGDQKTDATRWRLRDIGGEQTWHYLDEEQAKEWPQTTADKYFLGLPTVRTLVKYIYLLNEH' A
#
# COMPACT_ATOMS: atom_id res chain seq x y z
N MET A 1 6.88 24.07 -23.03
CA MET A 1 6.91 22.62 -22.80
C MET A 1 5.92 22.32 -21.70
N VAL A 2 4.70 21.90 -22.05
CA VAL A 2 3.65 21.60 -21.06
C VAL A 2 3.97 20.25 -20.46
N ALA A 3 4.30 20.21 -19.17
CA ALA A 3 4.50 18.97 -18.44
C ALA A 3 3.20 18.17 -18.52
N ASN A 4 3.26 17.04 -19.22
CA ASN A 4 2.16 16.13 -19.43
C ASN A 4 1.79 15.52 -18.06
N GLN A 5 0.91 16.18 -17.31
CA GLN A 5 0.24 15.63 -16.14
C GLN A 5 -0.84 14.65 -16.63
N VAL A 6 -0.41 13.60 -17.34
CA VAL A 6 -1.19 12.36 -17.37
C VAL A 6 -1.12 11.89 -15.94
N GLY A 7 -2.13 12.28 -15.14
CA GLY A 7 -2.38 11.68 -13.84
C GLY A 7 -2.46 10.20 -14.12
N ASP A 8 -1.35 9.52 -13.85
CA ASP A 8 -1.19 8.10 -14.01
C ASP A 8 -2.40 7.53 -13.27
N GLN A 9 -3.34 6.94 -14.01
CA GLN A 9 -4.53 6.30 -13.45
C GLN A 9 -4.03 5.02 -12.76
N LYS A 10 -3.12 5.19 -11.80
CA LYS A 10 -2.58 4.16 -10.95
C LYS A 10 -3.77 3.72 -10.14
N THR A 11 -4.21 2.51 -10.47
CA THR A 11 -5.18 1.77 -9.70
C THR A 11 -4.83 1.94 -8.23
N ASP A 12 -5.82 2.28 -7.39
CA ASP A 12 -5.57 2.60 -5.99
C ASP A 12 -4.87 1.41 -5.32
N ALA A 13 -3.59 1.60 -4.99
CA ALA A 13 -2.75 0.56 -4.43
C ALA A 13 -3.32 0.03 -3.09
N THR A 14 -4.11 0.84 -2.38
CA THR A 14 -4.69 0.48 -1.09
C THR A 14 -5.84 -0.52 -1.20
N ARG A 15 -6.33 -0.80 -2.40
CA ARG A 15 -7.41 -1.77 -2.65
C ARG A 15 -6.91 -3.18 -2.93
N TRP A 16 -5.60 -3.36 -3.12
CA TRP A 16 -5.01 -4.69 -3.29
C TRP A 16 -4.91 -5.43 -1.96
N ARG A 17 -5.27 -6.71 -1.98
CA ARG A 17 -5.09 -7.67 -0.88
C ARG A 17 -4.34 -8.89 -1.37
N LEU A 18 -3.37 -9.30 -0.58
CA LEU A 18 -2.70 -10.57 -0.72
C LEU A 18 -3.53 -11.64 -0.02
N ARG A 19 -3.91 -12.68 -0.76
CA ARG A 19 -4.48 -13.90 -0.21
C ARG A 19 -3.44 -15.00 -0.32
N ASP A 20 -3.09 -15.59 0.82
CA ASP A 20 -2.21 -16.76 0.88
C ASP A 20 -3.03 -17.98 1.27
N ILE A 21 -3.11 -18.99 0.40
CA ILE A 21 -3.72 -20.28 0.71
C ILE A 21 -2.72 -21.37 0.40
N GLY A 22 -2.23 -22.05 1.43
CA GLY A 22 -1.32 -23.19 1.25
C GLY A 22 -0.01 -22.82 0.55
N GLY A 23 0.44 -21.56 0.64
CA GLY A 23 1.61 -21.04 -0.07
C GLY A 23 1.34 -20.50 -1.47
N GLU A 24 0.10 -20.54 -1.96
CA GLU A 24 -0.30 -19.83 -3.17
C GLU A 24 -0.68 -18.39 -2.84
N GLN A 25 0.05 -17.45 -3.44
CA GLN A 25 -0.12 -16.02 -3.24
C GLN A 25 -0.87 -15.39 -4.41
N THR A 26 -2.11 -14.97 -4.18
CA THR A 26 -2.94 -14.28 -5.18
C THR A 26 -3.27 -12.86 -4.76
N TRP A 27 -3.26 -11.95 -5.73
CA TRP A 27 -3.61 -10.55 -5.54
C TRP A 27 -5.06 -10.33 -5.93
N HIS A 28 -5.85 -9.79 -5.00
CA HIS A 28 -7.24 -9.45 -5.21
C HIS A 28 -7.42 -7.94 -5.13
N TYR A 29 -8.11 -7.36 -6.11
CA TYR A 29 -8.53 -5.97 -6.08
C TYR A 29 -9.92 -5.90 -5.43
N LEU A 30 -10.01 -5.27 -4.26
CA LEU A 30 -11.24 -5.18 -3.48
C LEU A 30 -12.00 -3.89 -3.74
N ASP A 31 -13.32 -3.99 -3.69
CA ASP A 31 -14.22 -2.83 -3.59
C ASP A 31 -14.26 -2.28 -2.16
N GLU A 32 -14.80 -1.07 -1.98
CA GLU A 32 -14.79 -0.36 -0.70
C GLU A 32 -15.52 -1.11 0.42
N GLU A 33 -16.55 -1.90 0.11
CA GLU A 33 -17.26 -2.73 1.08
C GLU A 33 -16.38 -3.89 1.54
N GLN A 34 -15.76 -4.60 0.60
CA GLN A 34 -14.85 -5.71 0.90
C GLN A 34 -13.60 -5.24 1.62
N ALA A 35 -13.11 -4.03 1.33
CA ALA A 35 -11.97 -3.44 2.02
C ALA A 35 -12.24 -3.16 3.51
N LYS A 36 -13.52 -3.01 3.92
CA LYS A 36 -13.92 -2.90 5.32
C LYS A 36 -13.94 -4.25 6.02
N GLU A 37 -14.41 -5.29 5.34
CA GLU A 37 -14.42 -6.67 5.87
C GLU A 37 -13.02 -7.29 5.92
N TRP A 38 -12.17 -6.94 4.94
CA TRP A 38 -10.78 -7.35 4.85
C TRP A 38 -9.83 -6.16 4.96
N PRO A 39 -9.48 -5.75 6.19
CA PRO A 39 -8.51 -4.68 6.40
C PRO A 39 -7.13 -5.09 5.87
N GLN A 40 -6.44 -4.13 5.26
CA GLN A 40 -5.11 -4.35 4.71
C GLN A 40 -4.08 -4.66 5.81
N THR A 41 -3.36 -5.76 5.65
CA THR A 41 -2.33 -6.23 6.59
C THR A 41 -1.01 -5.47 6.42
N THR A 42 -0.09 -5.65 7.38
CA THR A 42 1.27 -5.07 7.27
C THR A 42 2.06 -5.68 6.12
N ALA A 43 1.82 -6.96 5.79
CA ALA A 43 2.45 -7.64 4.67
C ALA A 43 2.01 -7.03 3.33
N ASP A 44 0.71 -6.82 3.13
CA ASP A 44 0.16 -6.13 1.96
C ASP A 44 0.84 -4.78 1.75
N LYS A 45 0.94 -3.98 2.82
CA LYS A 45 1.58 -2.66 2.78
C LYS A 45 3.06 -2.74 2.41
N TYR A 46 3.78 -3.73 2.94
CA TYR A 46 5.19 -3.95 2.62
C TYR A 46 5.40 -4.27 1.14
N PHE A 47 4.61 -5.20 0.58
CA PHE A 47 4.71 -5.58 -0.83
C PHE A 47 4.27 -4.47 -1.79
N LEU A 48 3.30 -3.64 -1.39
CA LEU A 48 2.82 -2.51 -2.18
C LEU A 48 3.68 -1.23 -2.01
N GLY A 49 4.72 -1.27 -1.17
CA GLY A 49 5.55 -0.10 -0.90
C GLY A 49 4.83 1.01 -0.11
N LEU A 50 3.71 0.69 0.54
CA LEU A 50 2.98 1.61 1.39
C LEU A 50 3.72 1.81 2.73
N PRO A 51 3.59 2.97 3.37
CA PRO A 51 4.23 3.23 4.65
C PRO A 51 3.77 2.21 5.69
N THR A 52 4.70 1.35 6.11
CA THR A 52 4.50 0.46 7.25
C THR A 52 4.87 1.18 8.54
N VAL A 53 4.29 0.75 9.66
CA VAL A 53 4.47 1.37 11.00
C VAL A 53 5.95 1.57 11.38
N ARG A 54 6.84 0.72 10.83
CA ARG A 54 8.29 0.77 11.03
C ARG A 54 8.95 2.02 10.39
N THR A 55 8.37 2.60 9.35
CA THR A 55 8.97 3.71 8.60
C THR A 55 8.75 5.07 9.27
N LEU A 56 7.62 5.27 9.98
CA LEU A 56 7.33 6.55 10.65
C LEU A 56 8.34 6.87 11.76
N VAL A 57 8.79 5.83 12.48
CA VAL A 57 9.85 5.94 13.49
C VAL A 57 11.11 6.54 12.87
N LYS A 58 11.56 6.00 11.72
CA LYS A 58 12.77 6.48 11.04
C LYS A 58 12.65 7.92 10.54
N TYR A 59 11.48 8.34 10.03
CA TYR A 59 11.26 9.72 9.58
C TYR A 59 11.22 10.73 10.74
N ILE A 60 10.63 10.39 11.89
CA ILE A 60 10.60 11.27 13.06
C ILE A 60 12.00 11.44 13.65
N TYR A 61 12.82 10.38 13.68
CA TYR A 61 14.20 10.48 14.13
C TYR A 61 15.11 11.21 13.12
N LEU A 62 14.98 10.98 11.81
CA LEU A 62 15.80 11.64 10.78
C LEU A 62 15.46 13.13 10.57
N LEU A 63 14.22 13.56 10.85
CA LEU A 63 13.81 14.97 10.75
C LEU A 63 14.11 15.80 12.01
N ASN A 64 14.47 15.15 13.13
CA ASN A 64 14.88 15.83 14.36
C ASN A 64 16.40 16.04 14.49
N GLU A 65 17.19 15.63 13.49
CA GLU A 65 18.65 15.85 13.45
C GLU A 65 19.08 16.96 12.45
N HIS A 66 18.29 18.03 12.28
CA HIS A 66 18.75 19.20 11.52
C HIS A 66 18.29 20.54 12.09
#